data_AF-A0A962QTL9-F1
#
_entry.id   AF-A0A962QTL9-F1
#
_cell.length_a   1.000
_cell.length_b   1.000
_cell.length_c   1.000
_cell.angle_alpha   90.00
_cell.angle_beta   90.00
_cell.angle_gamma   90.00
#
_symmetry.space_group_name_H-M   'P 1'
#
loop_
_entity.id
_entity.type
_entity.pdbx_description
1 polymer ?
#
loop_
_entity_poly.entity_id
_entity_poly.type
_entity_poly.pdbx_seq_one_letter_code
_entity_poly.pdbx_strand_id
1 'polypeptide(L)'
;AGAERQALLTHGEELYKTRYGLIDMSCHVCHTVYAGQHVRGQKISQGQTNGFPTYRLGTGEMASLNLRITQCMDLMRAEPFPPDSEEMKLLEYYLSARSNGLPIETPAVRY
;
A
#
# COMPACT_ATOMS: atom_id res chain seq x y z
N ALA A 1 -19.51 -14.98 8.07
CA ALA A 1 -18.06 -15.12 7.77
C ALA A 1 -17.70 -14.71 6.34
N GLY A 2 -18.21 -15.36 5.29
CA GLY A 2 -17.82 -15.04 3.90
C GLY A 2 -18.30 -13.68 3.38
N ALA A 3 -19.56 -13.31 3.65
CA ALA A 3 -20.17 -12.06 3.19
C ALA A 3 -19.54 -10.82 3.85
N GLU A 4 -19.30 -10.87 5.16
CA GLU A 4 -18.63 -9.82 5.92
C GLU A 4 -17.19 -9.59 5.44
N ARG A 5 -16.42 -10.67 5.26
CA ARG A 5 -15.09 -10.60 4.66
C ARG A 5 -15.12 -9.90 3.30
N GLN A 6 -16.08 -10.26 2.46
CA GLN A 6 -16.21 -9.67 1.14
C GLN A 6 -16.52 -8.17 1.22
N ALA A 7 -17.37 -7.75 2.16
CA ALA A 7 -17.67 -6.33 2.38
C ALA A 7 -16.42 -5.54 2.78
N LEU A 8 -15.62 -6.06 3.71
CA LEU A 8 -14.35 -5.44 4.12
C LEU A 8 -13.36 -5.32 2.96
N LEU A 9 -13.25 -6.37 2.13
CA LEU A 9 -12.41 -6.33 0.93
C LEU A 9 -12.89 -5.32 -0.10
N THR A 10 -14.21 -5.21 -0.31
CA THR A 10 -14.79 -4.23 -1.23
C THR A 10 -14.46 -2.81 -0.77
N HIS A 11 -14.63 -2.49 0.52
CA HIS A 11 -14.31 -1.15 1.02
C HIS A 11 -12.80 -0.84 0.96
N GLY A 12 -11.94 -1.80 1.29
CA GLY A 12 -10.50 -1.61 1.11
C GLY A 12 -10.09 -1.45 -0.36
N GLU A 13 -10.80 -2.10 -1.29
CA GLU A 13 -10.62 -1.93 -2.73
C GLU A 13 -11.05 -0.53 -3.21
N GLU A 14 -12.17 -0.02 -2.68
CA GLU A 14 -12.64 1.34 -2.96
C GLU A 14 -11.58 2.37 -2.55
N LEU A 15 -11.01 2.24 -1.34
CA LEU A 15 -9.89 3.08 -0.88
C LEU A 15 -8.68 2.94 -1.81
N TYR A 16 -8.30 1.72 -2.18
CA TYR A 16 -7.16 1.47 -3.08
C TYR A 16 -7.32 2.13 -4.47
N LYS A 17 -8.55 2.27 -4.96
CA LYS A 17 -8.89 2.88 -6.25
C LYS A 17 -9.15 4.38 -6.17
N THR A 18 -9.52 4.89 -5.00
CA THR A 18 -9.83 6.31 -4.77
C THR A 18 -8.61 7.18 -5.06
N ARG A 19 -8.83 8.28 -5.78
CA ARG A 19 -7.78 9.26 -6.08
C ARG A 19 -7.66 10.25 -4.93
N TYR A 20 -6.44 10.54 -4.52
CA TYR A 20 -6.11 11.36 -3.38
C TYR A 20 -5.16 12.50 -3.75
N GLY A 21 -5.24 13.57 -2.96
CA GLY A 21 -4.28 14.66 -2.93
C GLY A 21 -4.25 15.53 -4.18
N LEU A 22 -3.32 16.49 -4.20
CA LEU A 22 -3.26 17.52 -5.24
C LEU A 22 -2.89 17.00 -6.64
N ILE A 23 -2.31 15.80 -6.73
CA ILE A 23 -1.90 15.21 -8.02
C ILE A 23 -2.88 14.16 -8.55
N ASP A 24 -4.05 14.02 -7.92
CA ASP A 24 -5.15 13.16 -8.35
C ASP A 24 -4.71 11.71 -8.66
N MET A 25 -3.97 11.10 -7.72
CA MET A 25 -3.39 9.76 -7.87
C MET A 25 -3.99 8.76 -6.88
N SER A 26 -3.96 7.47 -7.25
CA SER A 26 -4.37 6.38 -6.35
C SER A 26 -3.33 5.27 -6.30
N CYS A 27 -3.42 4.44 -5.27
CA CYS A 27 -2.58 3.23 -5.15
C CYS A 27 -2.75 2.33 -6.39
N HIS A 28 -3.97 2.21 -6.92
CA HIS A 28 -4.27 1.50 -8.16
C HIS A 28 -3.55 2.05 -9.39
N VAL A 29 -3.50 3.37 -9.56
CA VAL A 29 -2.84 3.99 -10.72
C VAL A 29 -1.35 3.63 -10.74
N CYS A 30 -0.63 3.78 -9.64
CA CYS A 30 0.79 3.44 -9.61
C CYS A 30 1.00 1.91 -9.64
N HIS A 31 0.36 1.17 -8.74
CA HIS A 31 0.72 -0.21 -8.45
C HIS A 31 -0.09 -1.28 -9.20
N THR A 32 -1.06 -0.87 -10.03
CA THR A 32 -1.76 -1.78 -10.95
C THR A 32 -1.60 -1.32 -12.40
N VAL A 33 -1.90 -0.05 -12.71
CA VAL A 33 -1.86 0.46 -14.09
C VAL A 33 -0.42 0.64 -14.59
N TYR A 34 0.46 1.21 -13.76
CA TYR A 34 1.85 1.47 -14.12
C TYR A 34 2.86 0.49 -13.49
N ALA A 35 2.40 -0.65 -12.98
CA ALA A 35 3.30 -1.66 -12.43
C ALA A 35 4.36 -2.09 -13.47
N GLY A 36 5.63 -2.08 -13.07
CA GLY A 36 6.77 -2.37 -13.94
C GLY A 36 7.36 -1.15 -14.67
N GLN A 37 6.64 -0.02 -14.73
CA GLN A 37 7.17 1.25 -15.24
C GLN A 37 8.07 1.93 -14.21
N HIS A 38 8.60 3.11 -14.54
CA HIS A 38 9.49 3.87 -13.67
C HIS A 38 8.90 5.22 -13.28
N VAL A 39 9.04 5.59 -12.00
CA VAL A 39 8.93 6.97 -11.54
C VAL A 39 10.34 7.44 -11.22
N ARG A 40 10.92 8.23 -12.13
CA ARG A 40 12.33 8.62 -12.08
C ARG A 40 13.22 7.36 -12.01
N GLY A 41 14.10 7.25 -11.02
CA GLY A 41 14.98 6.09 -10.84
C GLY A 41 14.34 4.88 -10.17
N GLN A 42 13.04 4.90 -9.88
CA GLN A 42 12.38 3.85 -9.10
C GLN A 42 11.42 3.04 -9.97
N LYS A 43 11.65 1.73 -10.08
CA LYS A 43 10.73 0.80 -10.75
C LYS A 43 9.51 0.57 -9.85
N ILE A 44 8.33 0.80 -10.39
CA ILE A 44 7.07 0.64 -9.65
C ILE A 44 6.77 -0.85 -9.50
N SER A 45 6.65 -1.33 -8.26
CA SER A 45 6.19 -2.68 -7.95
C SER A 45 4.66 -2.75 -7.96
N GLN A 46 4.11 -3.95 -7.76
CA GLN A 46 2.66 -4.14 -7.54
C GLN A 46 2.17 -3.67 -6.16
N GLY A 47 3.08 -3.17 -5.30
CA GLY A 47 2.74 -2.69 -3.95
C GLY A 47 2.30 -3.81 -3.00
N GLN A 48 2.88 -5.01 -3.13
CA GLN A 48 2.56 -6.16 -2.28
C GLN A 48 3.11 -5.99 -0.86
N THR A 49 2.47 -6.66 0.10
CA THR A 49 2.75 -6.51 1.54
C THR A 49 3.44 -7.71 2.19
N ASN A 50 3.65 -8.82 1.45
CA ASN A 50 4.22 -10.08 1.96
C ASN A 50 5.62 -9.97 2.57
N GLY A 51 6.33 -8.86 2.34
CA GLY A 51 7.65 -8.57 2.92
C GLY A 51 7.65 -7.56 4.06
N PHE A 52 6.50 -7.06 4.51
CA PHE A 52 6.41 -6.08 5.61
C PHE A 52 6.43 -6.75 6.99
N PRO A 53 6.98 -6.09 8.03
CA PRO A 53 7.79 -4.87 7.97
C PRO A 53 9.08 -5.05 7.15
N THR A 54 9.52 -3.99 6.47
CA THR A 54 10.65 -4.03 5.53
C THR A 54 11.77 -3.10 5.97
N TYR A 55 13.02 -3.51 5.77
CA TYR A 55 14.18 -2.63 5.91
C TYR A 55 14.37 -1.80 4.64
N ARG A 56 14.42 -0.47 4.78
CA ARG A 56 14.52 0.46 3.64
C ARG A 56 15.92 1.04 3.52
N LEU A 57 16.62 0.73 2.42
CA LEU A 57 17.96 1.23 2.15
C LEU A 57 18.01 2.75 2.00
N GLY A 58 16.95 3.38 1.49
CA GLY A 58 16.90 4.83 1.34
C GLY A 58 16.89 5.61 2.66
N THR A 59 16.39 5.01 3.76
CA THR A 59 16.36 5.65 5.09
C THR A 59 17.28 4.99 6.10
N GLY A 60 17.68 3.73 5.87
CA GLY A 60 18.45 2.93 6.83
C GLY A 60 17.61 2.40 7.99
N GLU A 61 16.28 2.40 7.88
CA GLU A 61 15.34 2.10 8.97
C GLU A 61 14.32 1.02 8.59
N MET A 62 13.69 0.41 9.60
CA MET A 62 12.53 -0.47 9.43
C MET A 62 11.26 0.35 9.17
N ALA A 63 10.45 -0.09 8.21
CA ALA A 63 9.15 0.51 7.91
C ALA A 63 8.02 -0.52 8.07
N SER A 64 6.98 -0.13 8.80
CA SER A 64 5.70 -0.85 8.84
C SER A 64 4.89 -0.59 7.57
N LEU A 65 3.87 -1.42 7.33
CA LEU A 65 2.92 -1.21 6.23
C LEU A 65 2.18 0.12 6.40
N ASN A 66 1.68 0.38 7.62
CA ASN A 66 1.05 1.63 8.04
C ASN A 66 1.88 2.87 7.65
N LEU A 67 3.15 2.90 8.08
CA LEU A 67 4.08 3.99 7.77
C LEU A 67 4.28 4.15 6.26
N ARG A 68 4.35 3.03 5.52
CA ARG A 68 4.49 3.09 4.07
C ARG A 68 3.24 3.67 3.39
N ILE A 69 2.04 3.33 3.87
CA ILE A 69 0.79 3.90 3.37
C ILE A 69 0.79 5.42 3.62
N THR A 70 1.14 5.87 4.82
CA THR A 70 1.30 7.31 5.14
C THR A 70 2.26 8.00 4.17
N GLN A 71 3.45 7.43 3.97
CA GLN A 71 4.42 7.96 3.01
C GLN A 71 3.91 8.01 1.57
N CYS A 72 3.09 7.03 1.15
CA CYS A 72 2.46 7.06 -0.17
C CYS A 72 1.44 8.21 -0.29
N MET A 73 0.63 8.44 0.75
CA MET A 73 -0.33 9.56 0.79
C MET A 73 0.39 10.92 0.77
N ASP A 74 1.47 11.06 1.52
CA ASP A 74 2.31 12.27 1.51
C ASP A 74 2.87 12.60 0.12
N LEU A 75 3.34 11.58 -0.60
CA LEU A 75 3.85 11.72 -1.98
C LEU A 75 2.76 12.16 -2.96
N MET A 76 1.51 11.76 -2.72
CA MET A 76 0.35 12.21 -3.48
C MET A 76 -0.15 13.60 -3.06
N ARG A 77 0.46 14.23 -2.04
CA ARG A 77 -0.02 15.48 -1.43
C ARG A 77 -1.44 15.33 -0.87
N ALA A 78 -1.72 14.18 -0.28
CA ALA A 78 -2.97 13.90 0.42
C ALA A 78 -2.76 14.01 1.92
N GLU A 79 -3.83 14.30 2.67
CA GLU A 79 -3.82 14.16 4.12
C GLU A 79 -3.84 12.66 4.47
N PRO A 80 -2.83 12.14 5.21
CA PRO A 80 -2.79 10.73 5.55
C PRO A 80 -3.89 10.32 6.52
N PHE A 81 -4.34 9.06 6.42
CA PHE A 81 -5.23 8.49 7.42
C PHE A 81 -4.54 8.38 8.79
N PRO A 82 -5.25 8.61 9.91
CA PRO A 82 -4.75 8.28 11.23
C PRO A 82 -4.36 6.79 11.32
N PRO A 83 -3.28 6.42 12.04
CA PRO A 83 -2.79 5.03 12.08
C PRO A 83 -3.85 4.00 12.51
N ASP A 84 -4.72 4.36 13.47
CA ASP A 84 -5.77 3.49 14.02
C ASP A 84 -7.15 3.68 13.37
N SER A 85 -7.23 4.51 12.32
CA SER A 85 -8.47 4.75 11.58
C SER A 85 -8.99 3.49 10.90
N GLU A 86 -10.28 3.50 10.60
CA GLU A 86 -10.91 2.37 9.92
C GLU A 86 -10.43 2.27 8.46
N GLU A 87 -10.21 3.41 7.80
CA GLU A 87 -9.68 3.52 6.46
C GLU A 87 -8.29 2.86 6.35
N MET A 88 -7.42 3.13 7.33
CA MET A 88 -6.09 2.52 7.37
C MET A 88 -6.18 0.99 7.52
N LYS A 89 -7.01 0.49 8.45
CA LYS A 89 -7.21 -0.95 8.66
C LYS A 89 -7.79 -1.65 7.43
N LEU A 90 -8.80 -1.06 6.79
CA LEU A 90 -9.42 -1.59 5.59
C LEU A 90 -8.43 -1.63 4.41
N LEU A 91 -7.62 -0.59 4.25
CA LEU A 91 -6.61 -0.54 3.20
C LEU A 91 -5.49 -1.57 3.45
N GLU A 92 -4.99 -1.68 4.69
CA GLU A 92 -4.02 -2.72 5.07
C GLU A 92 -4.56 -4.13 4.84
N TYR A 93 -5.83 -4.36 5.21
CA TYR A 93 -6.51 -5.62 5.02
C TYR A 93 -6.58 -6.01 3.54
N TYR A 94 -7.02 -5.09 2.69
CA TYR A 94 -7.10 -5.30 1.25
C TYR A 94 -5.73 -5.50 0.59
N LEU A 95 -4.72 -4.70 0.96
CA LEU A 95 -3.35 -4.86 0.45
C LEU A 95 -2.73 -6.21 0.87
N SER A 96 -3.02 -6.68 2.08
CA SER A 96 -2.63 -8.00 2.55
C SER A 96 -3.32 -9.12 1.78
N ALA A 97 -4.62 -8.96 1.49
CA ALA A 97 -5.36 -9.91 0.67
C ALA A 97 -4.82 -9.99 -0.78
N ARG A 98 -4.33 -8.88 -1.35
CA ARG A 98 -3.66 -8.87 -2.67
C ARG A 98 -2.35 -9.64 -2.71
N SER A 99 -1.76 -9.90 -1.56
CA SER A 99 -0.52 -10.69 -1.40
C SER A 99 -0.77 -12.17 -1.17
N ASN A 100 -2.03 -12.62 -1.11
CA ASN A 100 -2.36 -14.03 -0.89
C ASN A 100 -1.72 -14.93 -1.96
N GLY A 101 -1.08 -16.01 -1.51
CA GLY A 101 -0.35 -16.95 -2.35
C GLY A 101 1.15 -16.65 -2.50
N LEU A 102 1.62 -15.48 -2.07
CA LEU A 102 3.05 -15.18 -1.98
C LEU A 102 3.64 -15.72 -0.66
N PRO A 103 4.89 -16.21 -0.66
CA PRO A 103 5.61 -16.54 0.58
C PRO A 103 5.80 -15.31 1.47
N ILE A 104 5.86 -15.52 2.78
CA ILE A 104 6.25 -14.47 3.73
C ILE A 104 7.75 -14.20 3.55
N GLU A 105 8.12 -12.94 3.34
CA GLU A 105 9.50 -12.49 3.10
C GLU A 105 10.05 -11.59 4.21
N THR A 106 9.33 -11.47 5.32
CA THR A 106 9.63 -10.51 6.39
C THR A 106 10.90 -10.88 7.19
N PRO A 107 11.80 -9.92 7.49
CA PRO A 107 11.82 -8.55 6.97
C PRO A 107 12.46 -8.50 5.57
N ALA A 108 11.71 -8.00 4.60
CA ALA A 108 12.25 -7.83 3.27
C ALA A 108 13.22 -6.64 3.23
N VAL A 109 14.27 -6.72 2.42
CA VAL A 109 15.13 -5.56 2.10
C VAL A 109 14.64 -4.91 0.82
N ARG A 110 14.35 -3.61 0.86
CA ARG A 110 13.86 -2.81 -0.27
C ARG A 110 14.55 -1.45 -0.29
N TYR A 111 14.44 -0.74 -1.42
CA TYR A 111 14.95 0.64 -1.52
C TYR A 111 14.06 1.62 -0.72
#